data_AF-A0A6P2CPN8-F1
#
_entry.id   AF-A0A6P2CPN8-F1
#
_cell.length_a   1.000
_cell.length_b   1.000
_cell.length_c   1.000
_cell.angle_alpha   90.00
_cell.angle_beta   90.00
_cell.angle_gamma   90.00
#
_symmetry.space_group_name_H-M   'P 1'
#
loop_
_entity.id
_entity.type
_entity.pdbx_description
1 polymer ?
#
loop_
_entity_poly.entity_id
_entity_poly.type
_entity_poly.pdbx_seq_one_letter_code
_entity_poly.pdbx_strand_id
1 'polypeptide(L)'
;MNPKIKDLLDNVNNIYPGTVMTRVNGEETGELHIDQASQEILGQRLLIELENKTESDFLLGNELLKMLLTLNGITPQVFFALTFNDETLDEQLIQIATRMHRVVIHAITYRELAKQQITTLETANAYFAGLHEELTPETGEIDDESLWRLLMILDALAFADTINAQHFVSDLQRDYPLAYTAAKKLVQPILSADLKQARHIRHRIISLFTGVDEVLVQWGKPTINAKEYVTVTSVLSKRQLELPVNQVFTIFHSEMTDYQTQKTAYVGLSKTDTQNSFVVSPPENEADKPDFFKELYALKVSDLFRKLSLPYIERL
;
A
#
# COMPACT_ATOMS: atom_id res chain seq x y z
N MET A 1 -23.62 -6.54 12.30
CA MET A 1 -22.30 -7.18 12.20
C MET A 1 -22.46 -8.69 12.22
N ASN A 2 -21.98 -9.33 11.17
CA ASN A 2 -21.91 -10.79 11.02
C ASN A 2 -21.03 -11.43 12.12
N PRO A 3 -21.39 -12.63 12.65
CA PRO A 3 -20.58 -13.32 13.67
C PRO A 3 -19.10 -13.48 13.32
N LYS A 4 -18.76 -13.78 12.05
CA LYS A 4 -17.36 -13.95 11.63
C LYS A 4 -16.55 -12.65 11.70
N ILE A 5 -17.20 -11.52 11.42
CA ILE A 5 -16.59 -10.18 11.53
C ILE A 5 -16.42 -9.80 13.00
N LYS A 6 -17.36 -10.19 13.85
CA LYS A 6 -17.21 -10.04 15.30
C LYS A 6 -16.03 -10.85 15.85
N ASP A 7 -15.91 -12.12 15.46
CA ASP A 7 -14.77 -12.96 15.87
C ASP A 7 -13.44 -12.38 15.37
N LEU A 8 -13.42 -11.80 14.16
CA LEU A 8 -12.25 -11.11 13.63
C LEU A 8 -11.91 -9.84 14.44
N LEU A 9 -12.91 -9.04 14.81
CA LEU A 9 -12.72 -7.88 15.68
C LEU A 9 -12.15 -8.30 17.04
N ASP A 10 -12.64 -9.38 17.63
CA ASP A 10 -12.15 -9.93 18.89
C ASP A 10 -10.68 -10.39 18.75
N ASN A 11 -10.33 -11.04 17.63
CA ASN A 11 -8.94 -11.43 17.33
C ASN A 11 -8.00 -10.21 17.20
N VAL A 12 -8.45 -9.15 16.55
CA VAL A 12 -7.69 -7.89 16.47
C VAL A 12 -7.51 -7.29 17.86
N ASN A 13 -8.57 -7.24 18.67
CA ASN A 13 -8.53 -6.73 20.04
C ASN A 13 -7.62 -7.53 20.99
N ASN A 14 -7.41 -8.82 20.73
CA ASN A 14 -6.49 -9.64 21.51
C ASN A 14 -5.00 -9.29 21.29
N ILE A 15 -4.67 -8.64 20.17
CA ILE A 15 -3.28 -8.32 19.79
C ILE A 15 -3.03 -6.81 19.88
N TYR A 16 -4.03 -5.99 19.57
CA TYR A 16 -3.92 -4.54 19.62
C TYR A 16 -3.70 -4.07 21.08
N PRO A 17 -2.71 -3.19 21.37
CA PRO A 17 -2.43 -2.74 22.74
C PRO A 17 -3.58 -2.00 23.44
N GLY A 18 -4.57 -1.54 22.66
CA GLY A 18 -5.73 -0.80 23.13
C GLY A 18 -7.04 -1.52 22.81
N THR A 19 -8.07 -0.76 22.42
CA THR A 19 -9.36 -1.35 21.97
C THR A 19 -9.75 -0.81 20.60
N VAL A 20 -9.97 -1.72 19.66
CA VAL A 20 -10.57 -1.45 18.36
C VAL A 20 -12.09 -1.54 18.48
N MET A 21 -12.77 -0.51 17.96
CA MET A 21 -14.21 -0.39 17.91
C MET A 21 -14.63 -0.10 16.47
N THR A 22 -15.86 -0.48 16.12
CA THR A 22 -16.41 -0.24 14.79
C THR A 22 -17.70 0.55 14.90
N ARG A 23 -17.95 1.46 13.97
CA ARG A 23 -19.24 2.15 13.81
C ARG A 23 -19.64 2.17 12.34
N VAL A 24 -20.91 1.96 12.07
CA VAL A 24 -21.50 2.06 10.74
C VAL A 24 -22.62 3.08 10.82
N ASN A 25 -22.47 4.17 10.09
CA ASN A 25 -23.43 5.25 9.95
C ASN A 25 -24.01 5.28 8.53
N GLY A 26 -24.93 6.22 8.27
CA GLY A 26 -25.50 6.45 6.95
C GLY A 26 -26.56 5.45 6.52
N GLU A 27 -27.00 5.58 5.28
CA GLU A 27 -27.95 4.68 4.64
C GLU A 27 -27.25 3.81 3.58
N GLU A 28 -27.91 2.75 3.14
CA GLU A 28 -27.41 1.92 2.03
C GLU A 28 -27.59 2.68 0.71
N THR A 29 -26.49 2.93 -0.01
CA THR A 29 -26.53 3.56 -1.35
C THR A 29 -26.63 2.52 -2.46
N GLY A 30 -26.19 1.28 -2.20
CA GLY A 30 -26.03 0.23 -3.20
C GLY A 30 -24.65 0.24 -3.87
N GLU A 31 -23.78 1.17 -3.49
CA GLU A 31 -22.41 1.31 -3.99
C GLU A 31 -21.42 1.00 -2.86
N LEU A 32 -20.38 0.23 -3.19
CA LEU A 32 -19.29 -0.11 -2.28
C LEU A 32 -18.01 0.56 -2.77
N HIS A 33 -17.47 1.45 -1.94
CA HIS A 33 -16.19 2.11 -2.16
C HIS A 33 -15.17 1.59 -1.15
N ILE A 34 -14.20 0.79 -1.62
CA ILE A 34 -13.31 0.01 -0.75
C ILE A 34 -12.48 0.87 0.22
N ASP A 35 -12.22 2.13 -0.14
CA ASP A 35 -11.36 3.05 0.60
C ASP A 35 -12.15 4.05 1.48
N GLN A 36 -13.48 3.94 1.61
CA GLN A 36 -14.33 4.83 2.42
C GLN A 36 -14.44 4.45 3.91
N ALA A 37 -13.49 3.67 4.42
CA ALA A 37 -13.37 3.43 5.85
C ALA A 37 -12.43 4.45 6.49
N SER A 38 -12.91 5.19 7.49
CA SER A 38 -12.08 6.09 8.27
C SER A 38 -11.59 5.42 9.55
N GLN A 39 -10.39 5.82 10.01
CA GLN A 39 -9.81 5.33 11.26
C GLN A 39 -9.43 6.52 12.14
N GLU A 40 -9.93 6.54 13.37
CA GLU A 40 -9.66 7.59 14.34
C GLU A 40 -9.06 7.00 15.62
N ILE A 41 -7.95 7.57 16.10
CA ILE A 41 -7.33 7.17 17.37
C ILE A 41 -7.85 8.08 18.49
N LEU A 42 -8.58 7.49 19.43
CA LEU A 42 -9.20 8.14 20.58
C LEU A 42 -8.52 7.65 21.86
N GLY A 43 -7.34 8.21 22.16
CA GLY A 43 -6.49 7.76 23.28
C GLY A 43 -5.97 6.35 23.04
N GLN A 44 -6.39 5.38 23.86
CA GLN A 44 -6.07 3.95 23.66
C GLN A 44 -7.09 3.22 22.78
N ARG A 45 -8.08 3.92 22.22
CA ARG A 45 -9.08 3.33 21.35
C ARG A 45 -8.78 3.65 19.90
N LEU A 46 -9.10 2.73 19.00
CA LEU A 46 -9.13 2.97 17.57
C LEU A 46 -10.56 2.73 17.09
N LEU A 47 -11.17 3.74 16.49
CA LEU A 47 -12.49 3.64 15.88
C LEU A 47 -12.33 3.46 14.38
N ILE A 48 -12.92 2.39 13.84
CA ILE A 48 -13.14 2.21 12.41
C ILE A 48 -14.58 2.66 12.12
N GLU A 49 -14.75 3.67 11.29
CA GLU A 49 -16.06 4.23 10.97
C GLU A 49 -16.35 4.10 9.47
N LEU A 50 -17.56 3.64 9.16
CA LEU A 50 -18.10 3.58 7.81
C LEU A 50 -19.26 4.57 7.71
N GLU A 51 -19.28 5.40 6.68
CA GLU A 51 -20.35 6.38 6.43
C GLU A 51 -21.51 5.81 5.58
N ASN A 52 -21.36 4.58 5.12
CA ASN A 52 -22.34 3.86 4.30
C ASN A 52 -22.54 2.44 4.87
N LYS A 53 -23.80 1.98 4.90
CA LYS A 53 -24.17 0.64 5.38
C LYS A 53 -23.98 -0.46 4.34
N THR A 54 -23.94 -0.12 3.05
CA THR A 54 -23.82 -1.08 1.94
C THR A 54 -22.61 -1.97 2.16
N GLU A 55 -22.85 -3.29 2.26
CA GLU A 55 -21.82 -4.31 2.42
C GLU A 55 -20.84 -4.04 3.58
N SER A 56 -21.34 -3.41 4.65
CA SER A 56 -20.53 -2.99 5.80
C SER A 56 -19.73 -4.13 6.46
N ASP A 57 -20.25 -5.35 6.50
CA ASP A 57 -19.51 -6.51 7.01
C ASP A 57 -18.28 -6.84 6.16
N PHE A 58 -18.35 -6.69 4.84
CA PHE A 58 -17.20 -6.86 3.95
C PHE A 58 -16.17 -5.75 4.15
N LEU A 59 -16.59 -4.49 4.22
CA LEU A 59 -15.70 -3.34 4.44
C LEU A 59 -14.99 -3.43 5.79
N LEU A 60 -15.73 -3.70 6.87
CA LEU A 60 -15.14 -3.90 8.20
C LEU A 60 -14.21 -5.11 8.21
N GLY A 61 -14.60 -6.21 7.57
CA GLY A 61 -13.74 -7.39 7.41
C GLY A 61 -12.43 -7.06 6.71
N ASN A 62 -12.46 -6.27 5.64
CA ASN A 62 -11.28 -5.83 4.92
C ASN A 62 -10.33 -5.02 5.81
N GLU A 63 -10.85 -4.01 6.52
CA GLU A 63 -10.03 -3.19 7.43
C GLU A 63 -9.44 -4.00 8.58
N LEU A 64 -10.24 -4.84 9.23
CA LEU A 64 -9.79 -5.66 10.35
C LEU A 64 -8.74 -6.68 9.93
N LEU A 65 -8.85 -7.27 8.73
CA LEU A 65 -7.81 -8.15 8.18
C LEU A 65 -6.52 -7.37 7.89
N LYS A 66 -6.60 -6.16 7.32
CA LYS A 66 -5.42 -5.30 7.11
C LYS A 66 -4.71 -4.99 8.43
N MET A 67 -5.47 -4.68 9.47
CA MET A 67 -4.95 -4.47 10.83
C MET A 67 -4.27 -5.74 11.36
N LEU A 68 -4.94 -6.89 11.26
CA LEU A 68 -4.41 -8.17 11.75
C LEU A 68 -3.08 -8.53 11.07
N LEU A 69 -2.98 -8.36 9.75
CA LEU A 69 -1.74 -8.60 9.00
C LEU A 69 -0.61 -7.65 9.43
N THR A 70 -0.95 -6.40 9.74
CA THR A 70 0.01 -5.39 10.20
C THR A 70 0.51 -5.69 11.60
N LEU A 71 -0.39 -5.99 12.54
CA LEU A 71 -0.07 -6.28 13.95
C LEU A 71 0.76 -7.56 14.11
N ASN A 72 0.55 -8.55 13.22
CA ASN A 72 1.36 -9.77 13.19
C ASN A 72 2.70 -9.61 12.45
N GLY A 73 3.06 -8.39 12.01
CA GLY A 73 4.32 -8.14 11.30
C GLY A 73 4.41 -8.84 9.93
N ILE A 74 3.27 -9.13 9.30
CA ILE A 74 3.21 -9.80 8.00
C ILE A 74 3.30 -8.77 6.87
N THR A 75 2.57 -7.66 6.98
CA THR A 75 2.49 -6.66 5.91
C THR A 75 3.57 -5.58 6.04
N PRO A 76 4.47 -5.45 5.05
CA PRO A 76 5.35 -4.28 4.96
C PRO A 76 4.51 -3.02 4.75
N GLN A 77 4.70 -2.01 5.59
CA GLN A 77 4.01 -0.71 5.50
C GLN A 77 4.79 0.27 4.61
N VAL A 78 4.09 1.26 4.09
CA VAL A 78 4.66 2.40 3.36
C VAL A 78 4.67 3.65 4.25
N PHE A 79 5.70 4.47 4.10
CA PHE A 79 5.88 5.74 4.79
C PHE A 79 6.36 6.81 3.81
N PHE A 80 6.00 8.06 4.08
CA PHE A 80 6.32 9.21 3.24
C PHE A 80 7.15 10.17 4.08
N ALA A 81 8.46 10.13 3.88
CA ALA A 81 9.45 10.95 4.60
C ALA A 81 10.14 11.95 3.67
N LEU A 82 9.71 12.03 2.41
CA LEU A 82 10.20 12.95 1.40
C LEU A 82 9.07 13.86 0.93
N THR A 83 9.44 15.03 0.45
CA THR A 83 8.52 16.02 -0.10
C THR A 83 9.14 16.75 -1.28
N PHE A 84 8.31 17.10 -2.25
CA PHE A 84 8.68 18.02 -3.33
C PHE A 84 8.55 19.49 -2.92
N ASN A 85 8.11 19.76 -1.68
CA ASN A 85 7.67 21.07 -1.20
C ASN A 85 6.49 21.62 -2.01
N ASP A 86 5.68 20.70 -2.56
CA ASP A 86 4.43 20.96 -3.25
C ASP A 86 3.38 20.02 -2.63
N GLU A 87 2.55 20.59 -1.76
CA GLU A 87 1.56 19.85 -0.97
C GLU A 87 0.57 19.10 -1.86
N THR A 88 0.13 19.69 -2.97
CA THR A 88 -0.82 19.04 -3.88
C THR A 88 -0.17 17.86 -4.60
N LEU A 89 1.06 18.04 -5.08
CA LEU A 89 1.80 16.94 -5.70
C LEU A 89 2.08 15.81 -4.71
N ASP A 90 2.51 16.14 -3.49
CA ASP A 90 2.79 15.15 -2.45
C ASP A 90 1.53 14.37 -2.06
N GLU A 91 0.40 15.04 -1.86
CA GLU A 91 -0.88 14.38 -1.59
C GLU A 91 -1.27 13.40 -2.71
N GLN A 92 -1.12 13.81 -3.97
CA GLN A 92 -1.41 12.94 -5.12
C GLN A 92 -0.50 11.72 -5.15
N LEU A 93 0.82 11.89 -4.96
CA LEU A 93 1.78 10.79 -4.96
C LEU A 93 1.56 9.84 -3.78
N ILE A 94 1.22 10.38 -2.60
CA ILE A 94 0.84 9.61 -1.41
C ILE A 94 -0.38 8.73 -1.70
N GLN A 95 -1.42 9.30 -2.30
CA GLN A 95 -2.64 8.56 -2.64
C GLN A 95 -2.35 7.45 -3.66
N ILE A 96 -1.62 7.76 -4.74
CA ILE A 96 -1.23 6.81 -5.78
C ILE A 96 -0.40 5.65 -5.18
N ALA A 97 0.64 5.96 -4.40
CA ALA A 97 1.50 4.97 -3.77
C ALA A 97 0.76 4.10 -2.75
N THR A 98 -0.11 4.72 -1.94
CA THR A 98 -0.94 4.02 -0.96
C THR A 98 -1.90 3.06 -1.66
N ARG A 99 -2.50 3.47 -2.78
CA ARG A 99 -3.41 2.59 -3.53
C ARG A 99 -2.66 1.43 -4.19
N MET A 100 -1.50 1.66 -4.79
CA MET A 100 -0.65 0.57 -5.29
C MET A 100 -0.27 -0.42 -4.17
N HIS A 101 0.09 0.07 -2.99
CA HIS A 101 0.34 -0.78 -1.82
C HIS A 101 -0.91 -1.60 -1.45
N ARG A 102 -2.07 -0.93 -1.34
CA ARG A 102 -3.33 -1.55 -0.94
C ARG A 102 -3.76 -2.66 -1.87
N VAL A 103 -3.59 -2.55 -3.18
CA VAL A 103 -3.92 -3.62 -4.14
C VAL A 103 -3.28 -4.96 -3.76
N VAL A 104 -2.01 -4.96 -3.35
CA VAL A 104 -1.31 -6.18 -2.93
C VAL A 104 -1.90 -6.75 -1.65
N ILE A 105 -2.32 -5.88 -0.73
CA ILE A 105 -2.91 -6.28 0.54
C ILE A 105 -4.36 -6.76 0.35
N HIS A 106 -5.12 -6.09 -0.50
CA HIS A 106 -6.47 -6.44 -0.90
C HIS A 106 -6.52 -7.82 -1.57
N ALA A 107 -5.53 -8.17 -2.39
CA ALA A 107 -5.41 -9.54 -2.91
C ALA A 107 -5.33 -10.62 -1.81
N ILE A 108 -4.84 -10.27 -0.60
CA ILE A 108 -4.84 -11.17 0.56
C ILE A 108 -6.20 -11.15 1.24
N THR A 109 -6.73 -9.96 1.55
CA THR A 109 -7.97 -9.81 2.31
C THR A 109 -9.19 -10.31 1.54
N TYR A 110 -9.31 -10.00 0.24
CA TYR A 110 -10.40 -10.50 -0.61
C TYR A 110 -10.46 -12.02 -0.62
N ARG A 111 -9.31 -12.70 -0.74
CA ARG A 111 -9.27 -14.17 -0.69
C ARG A 111 -9.72 -14.71 0.65
N GLU A 112 -9.36 -14.05 1.74
CA GLU A 112 -9.75 -14.50 3.07
C GLU A 112 -11.25 -14.27 3.31
N LEU A 113 -11.78 -13.10 2.92
CA LEU A 113 -13.21 -12.81 2.99
C LEU A 113 -14.04 -13.77 2.12
N ALA A 114 -13.55 -14.10 0.91
CA ALA A 114 -14.19 -15.07 0.03
C ALA A 114 -14.19 -16.49 0.64
N LYS A 115 -13.08 -16.95 1.24
CA LYS A 115 -13.05 -18.24 1.97
C LYS A 115 -14.05 -18.28 3.13
N GLN A 116 -14.24 -17.14 3.78
CA GLN A 116 -15.22 -16.99 4.86
C GLN A 116 -16.65 -16.76 4.35
N GLN A 117 -16.89 -16.78 3.04
CA GLN A 117 -18.20 -16.52 2.43
C GLN A 117 -18.80 -15.16 2.83
N ILE A 118 -17.93 -14.18 3.13
CA ILE A 118 -18.32 -12.79 3.36
C ILE A 118 -18.50 -12.07 2.02
N THR A 119 -17.66 -12.38 1.04
CA THR A 119 -17.83 -11.91 -0.34
C THR A 119 -18.95 -12.68 -1.02
N THR A 120 -20.05 -12.02 -1.35
CA THR A 120 -21.20 -12.60 -2.04
C THR A 120 -21.42 -11.96 -3.43
N LEU A 121 -22.48 -12.38 -4.13
CA LEU A 121 -22.87 -11.75 -5.38
C LEU A 121 -23.37 -10.31 -5.15
N GLU A 122 -24.04 -10.06 -4.03
CA GLU A 122 -24.45 -8.73 -3.58
C GLU A 122 -23.22 -7.83 -3.36
N THR A 123 -22.19 -8.34 -2.67
CA THR A 123 -20.91 -7.64 -2.51
C THR A 123 -20.30 -7.26 -3.86
N ALA A 124 -20.30 -8.20 -4.81
CA ALA A 124 -19.79 -7.93 -6.15
C ALA A 124 -20.60 -6.86 -6.87
N ASN A 125 -21.93 -6.98 -6.90
CA ASN A 125 -22.80 -5.97 -7.51
C ASN A 125 -22.53 -4.56 -6.95
N ALA A 126 -22.43 -4.43 -5.62
CA ALA A 126 -22.16 -3.15 -4.98
C ALA A 126 -20.75 -2.62 -5.29
N TYR A 127 -19.73 -3.49 -5.31
CA TYR A 127 -18.37 -3.13 -5.68
C TYR A 127 -18.30 -2.56 -7.09
N PHE A 128 -18.93 -3.24 -8.06
CA PHE A 128 -18.92 -2.80 -9.45
C PHE A 128 -19.79 -1.55 -9.66
N ALA A 129 -20.88 -1.38 -8.90
CA ALA A 129 -21.66 -0.14 -8.90
C ALA A 129 -20.81 1.05 -8.43
N GLY A 130 -20.08 0.91 -7.32
CA GLY A 130 -19.18 1.96 -6.83
C GLY A 130 -18.05 2.29 -7.82
N LEU A 131 -17.49 1.27 -8.49
CA LEU A 131 -16.49 1.45 -9.53
C LEU A 131 -17.02 2.25 -10.73
N HIS A 132 -18.23 1.94 -11.21
CA HIS A 132 -18.84 2.64 -12.34
C HIS A 132 -19.27 4.07 -12.01
N GLU A 133 -19.63 4.34 -10.74
CA GLU A 133 -19.92 5.69 -10.28
C GLU A 133 -18.64 6.54 -10.22
N GLU A 134 -17.50 5.95 -9.85
CA GLU A 134 -16.22 6.66 -9.76
C GLU A 134 -15.52 6.90 -11.11
N LEU A 135 -15.72 6.03 -12.10
CA LEU A 135 -14.93 6.02 -13.33
C LEU A 135 -15.73 6.33 -14.58
N THR A 136 -15.25 7.29 -15.36
CA THR A 136 -15.82 7.53 -16.70
C THR A 136 -15.25 6.52 -17.71
N PRO A 137 -16.05 5.94 -18.62
CA PRO A 137 -15.55 5.02 -19.65
C PRO A 137 -14.49 5.66 -20.54
N GLU A 138 -13.55 4.84 -21.02
CA GLU A 138 -12.50 5.31 -21.93
C GLU A 138 -13.04 5.67 -23.31
N THR A 139 -12.48 6.71 -23.89
CA THR A 139 -12.78 7.15 -25.28
C THR A 139 -11.85 6.52 -26.31
N GLY A 140 -10.87 5.72 -25.86
CA GLY A 140 -9.83 5.10 -26.71
C GLY A 140 -8.51 5.88 -26.75
N GLU A 141 -8.41 7.02 -26.05
CA GLU A 141 -7.19 7.82 -25.93
C GLU A 141 -6.73 7.91 -24.46
N ILE A 142 -5.42 8.15 -24.26
CA ILE A 142 -4.87 8.40 -22.93
C ILE A 142 -5.18 9.86 -22.53
N ASP A 143 -5.84 10.01 -21.38
CA ASP A 143 -6.26 11.27 -20.78
C ASP A 143 -5.72 11.41 -19.34
N ASP A 144 -6.29 12.34 -18.57
CA ASP A 144 -5.86 12.61 -17.19
C ASP A 144 -6.43 11.61 -16.17
N GLU A 145 -7.53 10.90 -16.49
CA GLU A 145 -8.12 9.87 -15.63
C GLU A 145 -7.48 8.48 -15.88
N SER A 146 -6.68 8.33 -16.93
CA SER A 146 -6.11 7.04 -17.34
C SER A 146 -5.30 6.33 -16.25
N LEU A 147 -4.53 7.05 -15.43
CA LEU A 147 -3.83 6.46 -14.27
C LEU A 147 -4.83 6.04 -13.18
N TRP A 148 -5.85 6.86 -12.92
CA TRP A 148 -6.86 6.54 -11.92
C TRP A 148 -7.65 5.28 -12.30
N ARG A 149 -8.09 5.18 -13.57
CA ARG A 149 -8.70 3.98 -14.13
C ARG A 149 -7.76 2.78 -14.00
N LEU A 150 -6.47 2.91 -14.34
CA LEU A 150 -5.50 1.82 -14.17
C LEU A 150 -5.50 1.27 -12.74
N LEU A 151 -5.39 2.15 -11.73
CA LEU A 151 -5.29 1.74 -10.33
C LEU A 151 -6.60 1.12 -9.82
N MET A 152 -7.74 1.68 -10.21
CA MET A 152 -9.05 1.15 -9.84
C MET A 152 -9.35 -0.20 -10.48
N ILE A 153 -9.11 -0.33 -11.80
CA ILE A 153 -9.30 -1.58 -12.52
C ILE A 153 -8.33 -2.65 -12.02
N LEU A 154 -7.12 -2.27 -11.61
CA LEU A 154 -6.17 -3.19 -11.00
C LEU A 154 -6.70 -3.83 -9.71
N ASP A 155 -7.27 -3.03 -8.79
CA ASP A 155 -7.89 -3.54 -7.56
C ASP A 155 -9.15 -4.37 -7.87
N ALA A 156 -9.97 -3.91 -8.82
CA ALA A 156 -11.17 -4.61 -9.25
C ALA A 156 -10.87 -5.99 -9.83
N LEU A 157 -9.77 -6.15 -10.58
CA LEU A 157 -9.32 -7.46 -11.06
C LEU A 157 -8.81 -8.35 -9.92
N ALA A 158 -8.22 -7.77 -8.87
CA ALA A 158 -7.85 -8.53 -7.67
C ALA A 158 -9.08 -9.03 -6.90
N PHE A 159 -10.12 -8.21 -6.82
CA PHE A 159 -11.41 -8.60 -6.26
C PHE A 159 -12.09 -9.68 -7.10
N ALA A 160 -12.17 -9.50 -8.42
CA ALA A 160 -12.81 -10.42 -9.35
C ALA A 160 -12.16 -11.81 -9.42
N ASP A 161 -10.88 -11.96 -9.05
CA ASP A 161 -10.22 -13.27 -8.94
C ASP A 161 -10.81 -14.14 -7.81
N THR A 162 -11.52 -13.53 -6.85
CA THR A 162 -12.04 -14.22 -5.66
C THR A 162 -13.49 -14.66 -5.79
N ILE A 163 -14.17 -14.25 -6.86
CA ILE A 163 -15.58 -14.56 -7.12
C ILE A 163 -15.77 -14.89 -8.61
N ASN A 164 -16.75 -15.72 -8.95
CA ASN A 164 -17.06 -16.01 -10.36
C ASN A 164 -17.79 -14.82 -11.02
N ALA A 165 -17.03 -13.80 -11.41
CA ALA A 165 -17.47 -12.49 -11.87
C ALA A 165 -17.28 -12.27 -13.39
N GLN A 166 -17.49 -13.30 -14.21
CA GLN A 166 -17.11 -13.26 -15.64
C GLN A 166 -17.77 -12.13 -16.45
N HIS A 167 -19.03 -11.79 -16.14
CA HIS A 167 -19.74 -10.70 -16.82
C HIS A 167 -19.10 -9.34 -16.49
N PHE A 168 -18.80 -9.09 -15.22
CA PHE A 168 -18.11 -7.87 -14.78
C PHE A 168 -16.75 -7.71 -15.44
N VAL A 169 -15.93 -8.77 -15.49
CA VAL A 169 -14.62 -8.74 -16.16
C VAL A 169 -14.78 -8.36 -17.65
N SER A 170 -15.89 -8.76 -18.28
CA SER A 170 -16.20 -8.43 -19.67
C SER A 170 -16.61 -6.95 -19.82
N ASP A 171 -17.38 -6.42 -18.87
CA ASP A 171 -17.74 -4.99 -18.83
C ASP A 171 -16.50 -4.11 -18.61
N LEU A 172 -15.60 -4.47 -17.69
CA LEU A 172 -14.35 -3.73 -17.48
C LEU A 172 -13.49 -3.68 -18.75
N GLN A 173 -13.41 -4.80 -19.48
CA GLN A 173 -12.67 -4.86 -20.73
C GLN A 173 -13.31 -4.01 -21.83
N ARG A 174 -14.64 -3.91 -21.85
CA ARG A 174 -15.38 -3.10 -22.83
C ARG A 174 -15.24 -1.61 -22.54
N ASP A 175 -15.44 -1.23 -21.28
CA ASP A 175 -15.57 0.17 -20.89
C ASP A 175 -14.21 0.83 -20.60
N TYR A 176 -13.20 0.03 -20.24
CA TYR A 176 -11.86 0.51 -19.89
C TYR A 176 -10.74 -0.30 -20.58
N PRO A 177 -10.74 -0.48 -21.91
CA PRO A 177 -9.84 -1.39 -22.61
C PRO A 177 -8.33 -1.15 -22.40
N LEU A 178 -7.87 0.12 -22.33
CA LEU A 178 -6.47 0.48 -22.12
C LEU A 178 -6.03 0.17 -20.68
N ALA A 179 -6.78 0.69 -19.70
CA ALA A 179 -6.54 0.45 -18.28
C ALA A 179 -6.64 -1.04 -17.94
N TYR A 180 -7.65 -1.74 -18.45
CA TYR A 180 -7.83 -3.19 -18.26
C TYR A 180 -6.64 -3.99 -18.78
N THR A 181 -6.16 -3.67 -19.99
CA THR A 181 -5.04 -4.40 -20.60
C THR A 181 -3.77 -4.26 -19.75
N ALA A 182 -3.47 -3.05 -19.30
CA ALA A 182 -2.32 -2.78 -18.41
C ALA A 182 -2.53 -3.41 -17.02
N ALA A 183 -3.67 -3.20 -16.39
CA ALA A 183 -4.03 -3.73 -15.08
C ALA A 183 -3.93 -5.27 -15.05
N LYS A 184 -4.44 -5.94 -16.09
CA LYS A 184 -4.36 -7.40 -16.20
C LYS A 184 -2.91 -7.90 -16.19
N LYS A 185 -2.00 -7.21 -16.88
CA LYS A 185 -0.57 -7.58 -16.87
C LYS A 185 0.04 -7.40 -15.47
N LEU A 186 -0.33 -6.32 -14.78
CA LEU A 186 0.22 -5.96 -13.46
C LEU A 186 -0.34 -6.82 -12.30
N VAL A 187 -1.60 -7.22 -12.36
CA VAL A 187 -2.26 -7.99 -11.29
C VAL A 187 -1.86 -9.46 -11.30
N GLN A 188 -1.60 -10.05 -12.48
CA GLN A 188 -1.34 -11.50 -12.62
C GLN A 188 -0.18 -12.02 -11.74
N PRO A 189 0.98 -11.34 -11.63
CA PRO A 189 2.03 -11.73 -10.69
C PRO A 189 1.61 -11.68 -9.22
N ILE A 190 0.69 -10.78 -8.85
CA ILE A 190 0.14 -10.69 -7.49
C ILE A 190 -0.80 -11.87 -7.25
N LEU A 191 -1.67 -12.17 -8.22
CA LEU A 191 -2.64 -13.24 -8.12
C LEU A 191 -1.99 -14.62 -8.01
N SER A 192 -0.93 -14.85 -8.77
CA SER A 192 -0.19 -16.13 -8.74
C SER A 192 0.75 -16.31 -7.54
N ALA A 193 0.94 -15.28 -6.70
CA ALA A 193 1.93 -15.32 -5.62
C ALA A 193 1.41 -15.92 -4.31
N ASP A 194 2.31 -16.61 -3.59
CA ASP A 194 2.09 -17.01 -2.19
C ASP A 194 2.37 -15.84 -1.24
N LEU A 195 1.33 -15.05 -0.96
CA LEU A 195 1.36 -13.84 -0.14
C LEU A 195 1.27 -14.12 1.37
N LYS A 196 1.85 -15.23 1.85
CA LYS A 196 1.88 -15.58 3.28
C LYS A 196 3.08 -14.98 4.03
N GLN A 197 4.14 -14.63 3.31
CA GLN A 197 5.40 -14.17 3.89
C GLN A 197 5.68 -12.72 3.53
N ALA A 198 6.12 -11.92 4.50
CA ALA A 198 6.42 -10.50 4.33
C ALA A 198 7.35 -10.20 3.15
N ARG A 199 8.35 -11.07 2.90
CA ARG A 199 9.28 -10.92 1.76
C ARG A 199 8.57 -11.00 0.39
N HIS A 200 7.58 -11.89 0.26
CA HIS A 200 6.84 -12.05 -0.99
C HIS A 200 5.89 -10.88 -1.19
N ILE A 201 5.22 -10.44 -0.12
CA ILE A 201 4.35 -9.25 -0.13
C ILE A 201 5.16 -8.02 -0.51
N ARG A 202 6.31 -7.78 0.13
CA ARG A 202 7.23 -6.68 -0.19
C ARG A 202 7.63 -6.73 -1.67
N HIS A 203 8.05 -7.89 -2.15
CA HIS A 203 8.46 -8.04 -3.54
C HIS A 203 7.33 -7.66 -4.50
N ARG A 204 6.08 -8.05 -4.22
CA ARG A 204 4.92 -7.68 -5.05
C ARG A 204 4.59 -6.20 -5.01
N ILE A 205 4.72 -5.54 -3.86
CA ILE A 205 4.59 -4.07 -3.76
C ILE A 205 5.61 -3.38 -4.68
N ILE A 206 6.89 -3.76 -4.59
CA ILE A 206 7.96 -3.13 -5.38
C ILE A 206 7.82 -3.43 -6.87
N SER A 207 7.46 -4.67 -7.23
CA SER A 207 7.18 -5.03 -8.62
C SER A 207 6.02 -4.23 -9.18
N LEU A 208 4.97 -3.97 -8.39
CA LEU A 208 3.85 -3.16 -8.82
C LEU A 208 4.24 -1.69 -9.04
N PHE A 209 5.01 -1.09 -8.12
CA PHE A 209 5.56 0.27 -8.30
C PHE A 209 6.34 0.38 -9.62
N THR A 210 7.24 -0.57 -9.87
CA THR A 210 8.02 -0.61 -11.11
C THR A 210 7.13 -0.79 -12.34
N GLY A 211 6.15 -1.69 -12.26
CA GLY A 211 5.25 -1.97 -13.38
C GLY A 211 4.31 -0.82 -13.73
N VAL A 212 3.85 -0.04 -12.76
CA VAL A 212 3.06 1.18 -13.02
C VAL A 212 3.91 2.23 -13.72
N ASP A 213 5.15 2.45 -13.26
CA ASP A 213 6.08 3.37 -13.95
C ASP A 213 6.35 2.92 -15.40
N GLU A 214 6.54 1.63 -15.65
CA GLU A 214 6.68 1.09 -17.02
C GLU A 214 5.46 1.35 -17.90
N VAL A 215 4.25 1.28 -17.35
CA VAL A 215 3.01 1.60 -18.07
C VAL A 215 2.92 3.09 -18.36
N LEU A 216 3.24 3.95 -17.40
CA LEU A 216 3.23 5.40 -17.59
C LEU A 216 4.22 5.84 -18.67
N VAL A 217 5.42 5.26 -18.70
CA VAL A 217 6.40 5.50 -19.79
C VAL A 217 5.83 5.08 -21.15
N GLN A 218 5.16 3.93 -21.25
CA GLN A 218 4.53 3.49 -22.50
C GLN A 218 3.38 4.42 -22.93
N TRP A 219 2.68 5.01 -21.97
CA TRP A 219 1.64 6.01 -22.21
C TRP A 219 2.17 7.43 -22.44
N GLY A 220 3.50 7.63 -22.41
CA GLY A 220 4.12 8.94 -22.57
C GLY A 220 3.82 9.91 -21.42
N LYS A 221 3.50 9.37 -20.24
CA LYS A 221 3.20 10.13 -19.02
C LYS A 221 4.41 10.14 -18.07
N PRO A 222 4.53 11.15 -17.18
CA PRO A 222 5.55 11.16 -16.13
C PRO A 222 5.43 9.94 -15.21
N THR A 223 6.56 9.43 -14.73
CA THR A 223 6.60 8.34 -13.74
C THR A 223 6.33 8.86 -12.33
N ILE A 224 5.90 7.96 -11.45
CA ILE A 224 5.71 8.22 -10.02
C ILE A 224 7.06 8.13 -9.29
N ASN A 225 7.98 7.30 -9.78
CA ASN A 225 9.28 7.04 -9.14
C ASN A 225 9.14 6.59 -7.67
N ALA A 226 8.13 5.76 -7.40
CA ALA A 226 7.78 5.30 -6.06
C ALA A 226 8.92 4.51 -5.37
N LYS A 227 9.89 4.01 -6.14
CA LYS A 227 11.10 3.35 -5.59
C LYS A 227 11.96 4.27 -4.75
N GLU A 228 11.98 5.57 -5.06
CA GLU A 228 12.74 6.57 -4.32
C GLU A 228 11.84 7.36 -3.38
N TYR A 229 10.67 7.79 -3.85
CA TYR A 229 9.73 8.60 -3.06
C TYR A 229 9.19 7.85 -1.83
N VAL A 230 8.82 6.58 -1.99
CA VAL A 230 8.11 5.82 -0.95
C VAL A 230 9.10 5.03 -0.12
N THR A 231 9.09 5.25 1.20
CA THR A 231 9.83 4.40 2.13
C THR A 231 9.02 3.15 2.42
N VAL A 232 9.53 1.96 2.11
CA VAL A 232 8.82 0.69 2.37
C VAL A 232 9.52 -0.08 3.48
N THR A 233 8.76 -0.54 4.47
CA THR A 233 9.25 -1.34 5.61
C THR A 233 10.18 -2.46 5.16
N SER A 234 11.38 -2.49 5.71
CA SER A 234 12.39 -3.49 5.36
C SER A 234 12.05 -4.86 5.93
N VAL A 235 12.28 -5.91 5.13
CA VAL A 235 12.17 -7.31 5.56
C VAL A 235 13.58 -7.90 5.62
N LEU A 236 14.12 -8.05 6.83
CA LEU A 236 15.54 -8.31 7.06
C LEU A 236 15.74 -9.62 7.84
N SER A 237 16.81 -10.35 7.55
CA SER A 237 17.23 -11.46 8.42
C SER A 237 18.02 -10.95 9.62
N LYS A 238 18.08 -11.75 10.69
CA LYS A 238 18.97 -11.52 11.83
C LYS A 238 20.41 -11.19 11.42
N ARG A 239 20.93 -11.90 10.40
CA ARG A 239 22.27 -11.61 9.86
C ARG A 239 22.36 -10.19 9.29
N GLN A 240 21.40 -9.77 8.47
CA GLN A 240 21.40 -8.43 7.87
C GLN A 240 21.30 -7.32 8.92
N LEU A 241 20.55 -7.55 10.01
CA LEU A 241 20.45 -6.60 11.13
C LEU A 241 21.79 -6.36 11.85
N GLU A 242 22.71 -7.33 11.81
CA GLU A 242 24.05 -7.24 12.41
C GLU A 242 25.11 -6.72 11.45
N LEU A 243 24.82 -6.64 10.14
CA LEU A 243 25.77 -6.11 9.16
C LEU A 243 25.85 -4.58 9.24
N PRO A 244 26.99 -3.99 8.80
CA PRO A 244 27.08 -2.56 8.57
C PRO A 244 26.11 -2.10 7.48
N VAL A 245 25.60 -0.88 7.60
CA VAL A 245 24.64 -0.26 6.65
C VAL A 245 25.14 -0.34 5.21
N ASN A 246 26.43 -0.05 4.98
CA ASN A 246 27.01 -0.08 3.63
C ASN A 246 27.02 -1.48 2.97
N GLN A 247 26.78 -2.55 3.71
CA GLN A 247 26.68 -3.90 3.14
C GLN A 247 25.25 -4.24 2.71
N VAL A 248 24.24 -3.55 3.25
CA VAL A 248 22.82 -3.85 3.03
C VAL A 248 22.14 -2.77 2.18
N PHE A 249 22.59 -1.53 2.32
CA PHE A 249 22.00 -0.36 1.67
C PHE A 249 23.05 0.46 0.90
N THR A 250 22.59 1.10 -0.16
CA THR A 250 23.31 2.17 -0.87
C THR A 250 22.68 3.49 -0.46
N ILE A 251 23.48 4.46 -0.05
CA ILE A 251 23.00 5.80 0.28
C ILE A 251 23.01 6.63 -1.00
N PHE A 252 21.87 7.22 -1.34
CA PHE A 252 21.66 8.00 -2.54
C PHE A 252 21.17 9.40 -2.19
N HIS A 253 21.67 10.42 -2.88
CA HIS A 253 21.23 11.80 -2.69
C HIS A 253 19.88 12.00 -3.37
N SER A 254 18.88 12.43 -2.61
CA SER A 254 17.54 12.69 -3.12
C SER A 254 17.44 14.13 -3.62
N GLU A 255 16.81 14.31 -4.78
CA GLU A 255 16.41 15.64 -5.29
C GLU A 255 15.23 16.22 -4.47
N MET A 256 14.48 15.37 -3.76
CA MET A 256 13.45 15.76 -2.78
C MET A 256 14.07 16.10 -1.43
N THR A 257 13.35 16.86 -0.59
CA THR A 257 13.74 17.19 0.78
C THR A 257 13.11 16.26 1.80
N ASP A 258 13.69 16.19 3.00
CA ASP A 258 13.15 15.47 4.13
C ASP A 258 11.90 16.18 4.65
N TYR A 259 10.77 15.47 4.71
CA TYR A 259 9.48 16.05 5.08
C TYR A 259 9.47 16.63 6.50
N GLN A 260 10.18 16.01 7.45
CA GLN A 260 10.17 16.47 8.83
C GLN A 260 11.10 17.66 9.06
N THR A 261 12.30 17.60 8.47
CA THR A 261 13.34 18.61 8.73
C THR A 261 13.38 19.72 7.70
N GLN A 262 12.77 19.53 6.54
CA GLN A 262 12.81 20.44 5.38
C GLN A 262 14.23 20.65 4.84
N LYS A 263 15.13 19.69 5.08
CA LYS A 263 16.54 19.74 4.67
C LYS A 263 16.81 18.77 3.53
N THR A 264 18.03 18.83 2.99
CA THR A 264 18.53 17.86 2.03
C THR A 264 18.35 16.43 2.53
N ALA A 265 17.65 15.60 1.76
CA ALA A 265 17.47 14.20 2.08
C ALA A 265 18.47 13.30 1.35
N TYR A 266 18.80 12.20 2.02
CA TYR A 266 19.45 11.03 1.43
C TYR A 266 18.61 9.81 1.72
N VAL A 267 18.44 8.95 0.71
CA VAL A 267 17.65 7.72 0.82
C VAL A 267 18.56 6.51 0.94
N GLY A 268 18.18 5.59 1.83
CA GLY A 268 18.78 4.27 1.95
C GLY A 268 18.11 3.29 0.99
N LEU A 269 18.69 3.08 -0.17
CA LEU A 269 18.21 2.12 -1.15
C LEU A 269 18.69 0.71 -0.79
N SER A 270 17.77 -0.24 -0.63
CA SER A 270 18.14 -1.63 -0.38
C SER A 270 18.93 -2.18 -1.56
N LYS A 271 20.07 -2.82 -1.30
CA LYS A 271 20.90 -3.41 -2.37
C LYS A 271 20.24 -4.58 -3.08
N THR A 272 19.15 -5.13 -2.53
CA THR A 272 18.46 -6.28 -3.11
C THR A 272 17.44 -5.87 -4.18
N ASP A 273 16.71 -4.77 -3.94
CA ASP A 273 15.54 -4.37 -4.75
C ASP A 273 15.57 -2.88 -5.14
N THR A 274 16.59 -2.13 -4.70
CA THR A 274 16.79 -0.69 -4.87
C THR A 274 15.59 0.16 -4.44
N GLN A 275 14.80 -0.34 -3.47
CA GLN A 275 13.69 0.40 -2.89
C GLN A 275 14.18 1.21 -1.69
N ASN A 276 13.70 2.45 -1.60
CA ASN A 276 13.90 3.31 -0.45
C ASN A 276 13.37 2.64 0.83
N SER A 277 14.26 2.50 1.81
CA SER A 277 14.04 1.82 3.07
C SER A 277 14.15 2.73 4.29
N PHE A 278 14.75 3.91 4.12
CA PHE A 278 14.85 4.95 5.14
C PHE A 278 15.32 6.27 4.52
N VAL A 279 15.00 7.38 5.19
CA VAL A 279 15.50 8.72 4.84
C VAL A 279 16.40 9.22 5.97
N VAL A 280 17.49 9.88 5.62
CA VAL A 280 18.37 10.59 6.57
C VAL A 280 18.73 11.96 6.04
N SER A 281 18.85 12.92 6.95
CA SER A 281 19.32 14.27 6.66
C SER A 281 20.71 14.47 7.28
N PRO A 282 21.76 14.75 6.48
CA PRO A 282 23.08 15.04 7.02
C PRO A 282 23.10 16.41 7.74
N PRO A 283 24.15 16.71 8.52
CA PRO A 283 24.34 18.04 9.07
C PRO A 283 24.45 19.10 7.97
N GLU A 284 24.01 20.33 8.28
CA GLU A 284 24.06 21.46 7.33
C GLU A 284 25.50 21.90 7.03
N ASN A 285 26.38 21.81 8.03
CA ASN A 285 27.78 22.15 7.86
C ASN A 285 28.47 21.12 6.96
N GLU A 286 28.90 21.57 5.77
CA GLU A 286 29.60 20.74 4.78
C GLU A 286 30.85 20.05 5.34
N ALA A 287 31.54 20.68 6.30
CA ALA A 287 32.72 20.11 6.92
C ALA A 287 32.42 18.83 7.72
N ASP A 288 31.20 18.68 8.25
CA ASP A 288 30.79 17.56 9.10
C ASP A 288 30.18 16.40 8.31
N LYS A 289 29.81 16.62 7.03
CA LYS A 289 29.17 15.60 6.19
C LYS A 289 30.04 14.35 5.94
N PRO A 290 31.37 14.46 5.67
CA PRO A 290 32.20 13.29 5.45
C PRO A 290 32.20 12.33 6.66
N ASP A 291 32.31 12.88 7.86
CA ASP A 291 32.29 12.10 9.09
C ASP A 291 30.90 11.51 9.36
N PHE A 292 29.83 12.28 9.13
CA PHE A 292 28.46 11.78 9.19
C PHE A 292 28.24 10.54 8.30
N PHE A 293 28.64 10.59 7.02
CA PHE A 293 28.47 9.46 6.12
C PHE A 293 29.36 8.28 6.50
N LYS A 294 30.60 8.54 6.92
CA LYS A 294 31.52 7.50 7.39
C LYS A 294 30.92 6.74 8.59
N GLU A 295 30.35 7.46 9.55
CA GLU A 295 29.64 6.87 10.68
C GLU A 295 28.39 6.10 10.23
N LEU A 296 27.54 6.72 9.41
CA LEU A 296 26.31 6.11 8.89
C LEU A 296 26.60 4.76 8.21
N TYR A 297 27.62 4.71 7.35
CA TYR A 297 28.01 3.49 6.64
C TYR A 297 28.53 2.39 7.56
N ALA A 298 29.16 2.76 8.67
CA ALA A 298 29.75 1.84 9.64
C ALA A 298 28.75 1.34 10.69
N LEU A 299 27.63 2.06 10.91
CA LEU A 299 26.58 1.64 11.83
C LEU A 299 26.05 0.25 11.47
N LYS A 300 25.71 -0.54 12.49
CA LYS A 300 24.90 -1.74 12.28
C LYS A 300 23.50 -1.34 11.83
N VAL A 301 22.90 -2.14 10.97
CA VAL A 301 21.53 -1.90 10.48
C VAL A 301 20.53 -1.83 11.63
N SER A 302 20.61 -2.73 12.62
CA SER A 302 19.74 -2.69 13.81
C SER A 302 19.86 -1.39 14.62
N ASP A 303 21.08 -0.87 14.78
CA ASP A 303 21.34 0.38 15.50
C ASP A 303 20.80 1.59 14.71
N LEU A 304 20.96 1.60 13.38
CA LEU A 304 20.38 2.62 12.52
C LEU A 304 18.86 2.65 12.63
N PHE A 305 18.20 1.50 12.47
CA PHE A 305 16.73 1.42 12.52
C PHE A 305 16.20 1.85 13.89
N ARG A 306 16.90 1.50 14.98
CA ARG A 306 16.57 2.00 16.34
C ARG A 306 16.76 3.50 16.45
N LYS A 307 17.87 4.05 15.94
CA LYS A 307 18.17 5.49 15.98
C LYS A 307 17.11 6.32 15.23
N LEU A 308 16.62 5.80 14.12
CA LEU A 308 15.58 6.45 13.30
C LEU A 308 14.15 6.09 13.75
N SER A 309 13.98 5.27 14.79
CA SER A 309 12.68 4.72 15.21
C SER A 309 11.89 4.07 14.07
N LEU A 310 12.60 3.42 13.13
CA LEU A 310 12.01 2.79 11.96
C LEU A 310 11.60 1.35 12.26
N PRO A 311 10.36 0.96 11.89
CA PRO A 311 9.96 -0.43 11.98
C PRO A 311 10.67 -1.27 10.90
N TYR A 312 10.89 -2.54 11.22
CA TYR A 312 11.31 -3.57 10.27
C TYR A 312 10.61 -4.89 10.61
N ILE A 313 10.55 -5.78 9.63
CA ILE A 313 10.07 -7.15 9.83
C ILE A 313 11.30 -8.07 9.80
N GLU A 314 11.54 -8.77 10.91
CA GLU A 314 12.54 -9.84 10.94
C GLU A 314 11.97 -11.08 10.24
N ARG A 315 12.63 -11.55 9.18
CA ARG A 315 12.25 -12.82 8.55
C ARG A 315 12.78 -13.99 9.36
N LEU A 316 11.88 -14.87 9.77
CA LEU A 316 12.17 -16.19 10.32
C LEU A 316 12.80 -17.10 9.25
#